data_AF-A0A8S3EU38-F1
#
_entry.id   AF-A0A8S3EU38-F1
#
_cell.length_a   1.000
_cell.length_b   1.000
_cell.length_c   1.000
_cell.angle_alpha   90.00
_cell.angle_beta   90.00
_cell.angle_gamma   90.00
#
_symmetry.space_group_name_H-M   'P 1'
#
loop_
_entity.id
_entity.type
_entity.pdbx_description
1 polymer ?
#
loop_
_entity_poly.entity_id
_entity_poly.type
_entity_poly.pdbx_seq_one_letter_code
_entity_poly.pdbx_strand_id
1 'polypeptide(L)'
;MIENIRNSFINILDKSTWMDNTSKVKAIEKVKEIEQHIGYPDYLGSENNTKLENDYAAYVFDTSYIHNIWKIQVILSIENFQLFRKPVLRKQWETVPPTIINAFYDASKNQIVFPAGILQMPFFDKNAPKYLNYGGIGMVIGHEITHGFDDNGRQFDKDGNRIPWWTGETIEKFNNRKQCIIDQYKNFSVSQVDMKSNGDQTQGEDIADNGGLKASFYVSKTNETK
;
A
#
# COMPACT_ATOMS: atom_id res chain seq x y z
N MET A 1 -9.70 -8.68 9.27
CA MET A 1 -10.24 -7.60 8.41
C MET A 1 -9.56 -7.58 7.05
N ILE A 2 -8.22 -7.53 6.99
CA ILE A 2 -7.47 -7.56 5.72
C ILE A 2 -7.93 -8.69 4.80
N GLU A 3 -8.03 -9.92 5.33
CA GLU A 3 -8.48 -11.07 4.55
C GLU A 3 -9.90 -10.90 3.97
N ASN A 4 -10.80 -10.23 4.69
CA ASN A 4 -12.16 -9.98 4.17
C ASN A 4 -12.11 -8.98 3.00
N ILE A 5 -11.30 -7.93 3.12
CA ILE A 5 -11.10 -6.93 2.07
C ILE A 5 -10.41 -7.56 0.86
N ARG A 6 -9.37 -8.37 1.07
CA ARG A 6 -8.66 -9.14 0.03
C ARG A 6 -9.65 -10.01 -0.75
N ASN A 7 -10.48 -10.79 -0.06
CA ASN A 7 -11.50 -11.62 -0.69
C ASN A 7 -12.58 -10.80 -1.43
N SER A 8 -12.98 -9.65 -0.88
CA SER A 8 -13.87 -8.70 -1.58
C SER A 8 -13.25 -8.18 -2.87
N PHE A 9 -11.96 -7.82 -2.84
CA PHE A 9 -11.23 -7.36 -4.00
C PHE A 9 -11.11 -8.45 -5.08
N ILE A 10 -10.81 -9.70 -4.68
CA ILE A 10 -10.83 -10.86 -5.58
C ILE A 10 -12.21 -11.04 -6.23
N ASN A 11 -13.29 -10.92 -5.46
CA ASN A 11 -14.66 -10.99 -6.00
C ASN A 11 -14.97 -9.85 -6.99
N ILE A 12 -14.43 -8.65 -6.76
CA ILE A 12 -14.57 -7.52 -7.69
C ILE A 12 -13.83 -7.80 -9.00
N LEU A 13 -12.61 -8.35 -8.93
CA LEU A 13 -11.84 -8.76 -10.10
C LEU A 13 -12.55 -9.88 -10.88
N ASP A 14 -13.05 -10.89 -10.18
CA ASP A 14 -13.74 -12.02 -10.77
C ASP A 14 -14.98 -11.58 -11.58
N LYS A 15 -15.79 -10.69 -10.99
CA LYS A 15 -16.99 -10.12 -11.63
C LYS A 15 -16.69 -8.99 -12.62
N SER A 16 -15.43 -8.62 -12.81
CA SER A 16 -15.04 -7.59 -13.77
C SER A 16 -15.39 -8.01 -15.20
N THR A 17 -16.14 -7.16 -15.90
CA THR A 17 -16.56 -7.37 -17.30
C THR A 17 -15.62 -6.75 -18.31
N TRP A 18 -14.62 -5.97 -17.87
CA TRP A 18 -13.71 -5.26 -18.77
C TRP A 18 -12.34 -5.93 -18.91
N MET A 19 -11.97 -6.83 -17.99
CA MET A 19 -10.72 -7.59 -18.11
C MET A 19 -10.96 -8.88 -18.88
N ASP A 20 -10.04 -9.22 -19.79
CA ASP A 20 -9.98 -10.56 -20.37
C ASP A 20 -9.65 -11.62 -19.30
N ASN A 21 -9.97 -12.88 -19.58
CA ASN A 21 -9.80 -13.96 -18.61
C ASN A 21 -8.33 -14.20 -18.21
N THR A 22 -7.39 -14.04 -19.15
CA THR A 22 -5.96 -14.24 -18.88
C THR A 22 -5.41 -13.18 -17.94
N SER A 23 -5.74 -11.90 -18.18
CA SER A 23 -5.33 -10.80 -17.29
C SER A 23 -6.01 -10.88 -15.92
N LYS A 24 -7.28 -11.32 -15.88
CA LYS A 24 -8.05 -11.50 -14.64
C LYS A 24 -7.44 -12.57 -13.72
N VAL A 25 -7.08 -13.75 -14.26
CA VAL A 25 -6.43 -14.82 -13.48
C VAL A 25 -5.14 -14.31 -12.84
N LYS A 26 -4.27 -13.66 -13.63
CA LYS A 26 -3.02 -13.10 -13.11
C LYS A 26 -3.25 -11.99 -12.07
N ALA A 27 -4.30 -11.18 -12.23
CA ALA A 27 -4.62 -10.14 -11.26
C ALA A 27 -5.05 -10.75 -9.92
N ILE A 28 -5.86 -11.81 -9.96
CA ILE A 28 -6.26 -12.56 -8.76
C ILE A 28 -5.04 -13.22 -8.09
N GLU A 29 -4.12 -13.80 -8.86
CA GLU A 29 -2.86 -14.33 -8.33
C GLU A 29 -2.05 -13.24 -7.64
N LYS A 30 -1.90 -12.06 -8.26
CA LYS A 30 -1.20 -10.92 -7.66
C LYS A 30 -1.80 -10.51 -6.32
N VAL A 31 -3.13 -10.41 -6.20
CA VAL A 31 -3.81 -10.06 -4.93
C VAL A 31 -3.54 -11.10 -3.84
N LYS A 32 -3.56 -12.39 -4.21
CA LYS A 32 -3.32 -13.50 -3.27
C LYS A 32 -1.89 -13.50 -2.72
N GLU A 33 -0.92 -13.11 -3.55
CA GLU A 33 0.49 -13.01 -3.19
C GLU A 33 0.86 -11.70 -2.49
N ILE A 34 -0.10 -10.79 -2.21
CA ILE A 34 0.19 -9.59 -1.43
C ILE A 34 0.58 -9.98 -0.01
N GLU A 35 1.85 -9.75 0.33
CA GLU A 35 2.38 -9.93 1.67
C GLU A 35 1.93 -8.75 2.55
N GLN A 36 1.50 -9.05 3.78
CA GLN A 36 0.91 -8.05 4.68
C GLN A 36 1.78 -7.89 5.93
N HIS A 37 2.00 -6.65 6.35
CA HIS A 37 2.69 -6.37 7.59
C HIS A 37 1.91 -5.36 8.45
N ILE A 38 1.75 -5.67 9.73
CA ILE A 38 0.76 -5.02 10.61
C ILE A 38 1.39 -4.68 11.96
N GLY A 39 1.38 -3.41 12.32
CA GLY A 39 1.87 -2.92 13.61
C GLY A 39 3.36 -2.62 13.59
N TYR A 40 4.16 -3.59 13.98
CA TYR A 40 5.62 -3.48 14.09
C TYR A 40 6.30 -4.85 13.91
N PRO A 41 7.55 -4.90 13.39
CA PRO A 41 8.30 -6.15 13.28
C PRO A 41 8.43 -6.90 14.59
N ASP A 42 8.22 -8.23 14.56
CA ASP A 42 8.25 -9.09 15.74
C ASP A 42 9.51 -8.90 16.60
N TYR A 43 10.66 -8.65 15.95
CA TYR A 43 11.92 -8.43 16.67
C TYR A 43 11.85 -7.23 17.62
N LEU A 44 11.11 -6.16 17.31
CA LEU A 44 10.98 -4.98 18.17
C LEU A 44 10.30 -5.29 19.52
N GLY A 45 9.44 -6.30 19.58
CA GLY A 45 8.76 -6.73 20.81
C GLY A 45 9.47 -7.87 21.55
N SER A 46 10.60 -8.37 21.04
CA SER A 46 11.29 -9.53 21.61
C SER A 46 12.20 -9.14 22.79
N GLU A 47 12.20 -9.95 23.86
CA GLU A 47 12.99 -9.70 25.07
C GLU A 47 14.52 -9.79 24.82
N ASN A 48 14.95 -10.51 23.79
CA ASN A 48 16.36 -10.68 23.38
C ASN A 48 16.62 -10.05 22.00
N ASN A 49 16.43 -8.74 21.90
CA ASN A 49 16.48 -8.02 20.64
C ASN A 49 17.91 -7.66 20.19
N THR A 50 18.76 -8.68 20.02
CA THR A 50 20.11 -8.53 19.47
C THR A 50 20.10 -7.91 18.08
N LYS A 51 19.01 -8.10 17.31
CA LYS A 51 18.85 -7.48 16.00
C LYS A 51 18.81 -5.95 16.11
N LEU A 52 17.99 -5.39 16.99
CA LEU A 52 17.91 -3.94 17.16
C LEU A 52 19.23 -3.36 17.64
N GLU A 53 19.88 -4.01 18.60
CA GLU A 53 21.21 -3.59 19.05
C GLU A 53 22.22 -3.58 17.90
N ASN A 54 22.23 -4.61 17.06
CA ASN A 54 23.10 -4.70 15.89
C ASN A 54 22.78 -3.65 14.82
N ASP A 55 21.49 -3.40 14.54
CA ASP A 55 21.05 -2.39 13.57
C ASP A 55 21.53 -0.99 13.99
N TYR A 56 21.59 -0.71 15.30
CA TYR A 56 21.98 0.59 15.84
C TYR A 56 23.44 0.67 16.33
N ALA A 57 24.22 -0.40 16.24
CA ALA A 57 25.58 -0.48 16.80
C ALA A 57 26.53 0.59 16.23
N ALA A 58 26.34 1.03 14.98
CA ALA A 58 27.14 2.08 14.34
C ALA A 58 26.78 3.51 14.79
N TYR A 59 25.59 3.69 15.39
CA TYR A 59 25.01 4.99 15.73
C TYR A 59 25.48 5.48 17.11
N VAL A 60 26.78 5.74 17.23
CA VAL A 60 27.37 6.35 18.43
C VAL A 60 27.35 7.87 18.30
N PHE A 61 26.60 8.57 19.15
CA PHE A 61 26.40 10.01 19.06
C PHE A 61 27.21 10.79 20.11
N ASP A 62 27.55 12.04 19.79
CA ASP A 62 28.12 13.01 20.74
C ASP A 62 27.15 14.17 21.00
N THR A 63 27.61 15.24 21.65
CA THR A 63 26.76 16.39 22.00
C THR A 63 26.48 17.35 20.83
N SER A 64 27.19 17.22 19.71
CA SER A 64 27.03 18.06 18.53
C SER A 64 25.93 17.51 17.61
N TYR A 65 24.80 18.21 17.60
CA TYR A 65 23.66 17.84 16.75
C TYR A 65 24.04 17.71 15.27
N ILE A 66 24.77 18.69 14.72
CA ILE A 66 25.13 18.67 13.29
C ILE A 66 26.08 17.52 12.95
N HIS A 67 27.00 17.18 13.86
CA HIS A 67 27.89 16.05 13.67
C HIS A 67 27.13 14.73 13.68
N ASN A 68 26.17 14.58 14.59
CA ASN A 68 25.30 13.40 14.64
C ASN A 68 24.48 13.24 13.35
N ILE A 69 23.92 14.33 12.80
CA ILE A 69 23.19 14.29 11.53
C ILE A 69 24.11 13.85 10.38
N TRP A 70 25.31 14.43 10.26
CA TRP A 70 26.26 14.00 9.23
C TRP A 70 26.65 12.54 9.37
N LYS A 71 26.88 12.08 10.60
CA LYS A 71 27.19 10.67 10.89
C LYS A 71 26.07 9.74 10.44
N ILE A 72 24.81 10.08 10.73
CA ILE A 72 23.63 9.32 10.26
C ILE A 72 23.63 9.22 8.73
N GLN A 73 23.84 10.34 8.02
CA GLN A 73 23.84 10.34 6.55
C GLN A 73 24.95 9.46 5.96
N VAL A 74 26.14 9.45 6.58
CA VAL A 74 27.25 8.59 6.16
C VAL A 74 26.90 7.12 6.39
N ILE A 75 26.37 6.76 7.56
CA ILE A 75 25.97 5.38 7.88
C ILE A 75 24.92 4.89 6.88
N LEU A 76 23.83 5.65 6.68
CA LEU A 76 22.77 5.32 5.73
C LEU A 76 23.29 5.17 4.30
N SER A 77 24.23 6.01 3.89
CA SER A 77 24.85 5.91 2.55
C SER A 77 25.64 4.61 2.40
N ILE A 78 26.47 4.27 3.40
CA ILE A 78 27.26 3.02 3.41
C ILE A 78 26.34 1.80 3.39
N GLU A 79 25.31 1.77 4.23
CA GLU A 79 24.34 0.68 4.27
C GLU A 79 23.66 0.48 2.92
N ASN A 80 23.20 1.56 2.27
CA ASN A 80 22.62 1.50 0.94
C ASN A 80 23.60 0.97 -0.12
N PHE A 81 24.86 1.41 -0.11
CA PHE A 81 25.87 0.90 -1.04
C PHE A 81 26.16 -0.59 -0.83
N GLN A 82 26.12 -1.08 0.42
CA GLN A 82 26.31 -2.49 0.74
C GLN A 82 25.19 -3.39 0.21
N LEU A 83 24.01 -2.83 -0.10
CA LEU A 83 22.90 -3.59 -0.70
C LEU A 83 23.11 -3.89 -2.19
N PHE A 84 24.00 -3.17 -2.89
CA PHE A 84 24.12 -3.23 -4.36
C PHE A 84 24.35 -4.63 -4.94
N ARG A 85 25.03 -5.52 -4.20
CA ARG A 85 25.29 -6.91 -4.62
C ARG A 85 24.51 -7.95 -3.83
N LYS A 86 23.61 -7.51 -2.94
CA LYS A 86 22.78 -8.41 -2.12
C LYS A 86 21.43 -8.66 -2.81
N PRO A 87 20.84 -9.86 -2.62
CA PRO A 87 19.49 -10.11 -3.12
C PRO A 87 18.47 -9.23 -2.40
N VAL A 88 17.41 -8.84 -3.11
CA VAL A 88 16.26 -8.15 -2.50
C VAL A 88 15.50 -9.13 -1.62
N LEU A 89 15.41 -8.83 -0.33
CA LEU A 89 14.66 -9.61 0.65
C LEU A 89 13.18 -9.23 0.57
N ARG A 90 12.48 -9.73 -0.46
CA ARG A 90 11.08 -9.34 -0.80
C ARG A 90 10.03 -9.64 0.26
N LYS A 91 10.32 -10.54 1.21
CA LYS A 91 9.41 -10.85 2.34
C LYS A 91 9.82 -10.16 3.63
N GLN A 92 10.95 -9.46 3.62
CA GLN A 92 11.35 -8.68 4.77
C GLN A 92 10.44 -7.46 4.84
N TRP A 93 10.01 -7.15 6.06
CA TRP A 93 9.26 -5.95 6.32
C TRP A 93 10.11 -4.72 6.00
N GLU A 94 9.57 -3.85 5.16
CA GLU A 94 10.13 -2.52 4.95
C GLU A 94 10.25 -1.76 6.27
N THR A 95 11.37 -1.05 6.44
CA THR A 95 11.67 -0.31 7.67
C THR A 95 10.87 0.99 7.72
N VAL A 96 9.54 0.87 7.86
CA VAL A 96 8.64 1.97 8.19
C VAL A 96 8.53 2.03 9.72
N PRO A 97 8.86 3.16 10.36
CA PRO A 97 8.67 3.32 11.80
C PRO A 97 7.24 2.97 12.25
N PRO A 98 7.05 2.11 13.28
CA PRO A 98 5.73 1.74 13.76
C PRO A 98 4.86 2.91 14.24
N THR A 99 5.47 4.05 14.58
CA THR A 99 4.80 5.24 15.09
C THR A 99 4.15 6.09 14.00
N ILE A 100 4.38 5.78 12.72
CA ILE A 100 3.80 6.53 11.60
C ILE A 100 2.29 6.34 11.53
N ILE A 101 1.57 7.45 11.34
CA ILE A 101 0.14 7.46 11.07
C ILE A 101 -0.05 7.53 9.55
N ASN A 102 0.16 6.40 8.88
CA ASN A 102 -0.02 6.25 7.43
C ASN A 102 -0.15 4.75 7.07
N ALA A 103 -0.35 4.42 5.80
CA ALA A 103 -0.24 3.07 5.24
C ALA A 103 0.47 3.13 3.89
N PHE A 104 0.97 1.98 3.40
CA PHE A 104 1.81 1.94 2.21
C PHE A 104 1.65 0.64 1.41
N TYR A 105 1.81 0.75 0.09
CA TYR A 105 2.00 -0.36 -0.85
C TYR A 105 3.36 -0.23 -1.56
N ASP A 106 4.17 -1.29 -1.53
CA ASP A 106 5.41 -1.40 -2.30
C ASP A 106 5.22 -2.35 -3.49
N ALA A 107 5.16 -1.78 -4.70
CA ALA A 107 4.98 -2.54 -5.93
C ALA A 107 6.15 -3.48 -6.26
N SER A 108 7.37 -3.17 -5.80
CA SER A 108 8.57 -3.97 -6.06
C SER A 108 8.67 -5.22 -5.18
N LYS A 109 7.94 -5.23 -4.06
CA LYS A 109 7.84 -6.36 -3.13
C LYS A 109 6.44 -6.98 -3.09
N ASN A 110 5.46 -6.35 -3.74
CA ASN A 110 4.05 -6.67 -3.64
C ASN A 110 3.58 -6.76 -2.18
N GLN A 111 3.90 -5.73 -1.40
CA GLN A 111 3.68 -5.67 0.05
C GLN A 111 2.73 -4.55 0.44
N ILE A 112 1.88 -4.78 1.45
CA ILE A 112 1.11 -3.75 2.14
C ILE A 112 1.57 -3.62 3.59
N VAL A 113 1.73 -2.38 4.07
CA VAL A 113 2.23 -2.08 5.41
C VAL A 113 1.26 -1.16 6.15
N PHE A 114 0.83 -1.58 7.34
CA PHE A 114 0.01 -0.79 8.26
C PHE A 114 0.75 -0.64 9.60
N PRO A 115 1.55 0.42 9.80
CA PRO A 115 2.22 0.68 11.07
C PRO A 115 1.24 0.79 12.24
N ALA A 116 1.70 0.53 13.47
CA ALA A 116 0.87 0.61 14.67
C ALA A 116 0.20 1.99 14.84
N GLY A 117 0.87 3.06 14.39
CA GLY A 117 0.39 4.44 14.48
C GLY A 117 -0.89 4.72 13.71
N ILE A 118 -1.22 4.01 12.62
CA ILE A 118 -2.54 4.19 11.96
C ILE A 118 -3.64 3.34 12.60
N LEU A 119 -3.29 2.32 13.39
CA LEU A 119 -4.22 1.36 13.99
C LEU A 119 -4.86 1.90 15.29
N GLN A 120 -5.38 3.13 15.22
CA GLN A 120 -6.04 3.84 16.30
C GLN A 120 -7.25 4.64 15.77
N MET A 121 -8.04 5.21 16.67
CA MET A 121 -9.14 6.10 16.29
C MET A 121 -8.63 7.30 15.47
N PRO A 122 -9.37 7.75 14.43
CA PRO A 122 -10.68 7.28 14.00
C PRO A 122 -10.66 6.08 13.04
N PHE A 123 -9.48 5.56 12.67
CA PHE A 123 -9.36 4.48 11.68
C PHE A 123 -9.76 3.12 12.24
N PHE A 124 -9.33 2.80 13.46
CA PHE A 124 -9.58 1.49 14.08
C PHE A 124 -9.76 1.60 15.59
N ASP A 125 -10.80 0.94 16.09
CA ASP A 125 -10.95 0.60 17.51
C ASP A 125 -11.63 -0.78 17.61
N LYS A 126 -11.04 -1.68 18.39
CA LYS A 126 -11.56 -3.04 18.58
C LYS A 126 -12.98 -3.07 19.17
N ASN A 127 -13.35 -2.04 19.93
CA ASN A 127 -14.65 -1.88 20.58
C ASN A 127 -15.63 -1.05 19.75
N ALA A 128 -15.19 -0.39 18.68
CA ALA A 128 -16.07 0.36 17.80
C ALA A 128 -16.98 -0.57 16.97
N PRO A 129 -18.19 -0.12 16.59
CA PRO A 129 -19.01 -0.82 15.63
C PRO A 129 -18.26 -1.17 14.35
N LYS A 130 -18.53 -2.37 13.79
CA LYS A 130 -17.81 -2.87 12.60
C LYS A 130 -17.85 -1.89 11.42
N TYR A 131 -18.97 -1.20 11.20
CA TYR A 131 -19.10 -0.25 10.09
C TYR A 131 -18.13 0.92 10.20
N LEU A 132 -17.76 1.37 11.41
CA LEU A 132 -16.73 2.40 11.61
C LEU A 132 -15.36 1.85 11.22
N ASN A 133 -15.01 0.65 11.67
CA ASN A 133 -13.74 0.04 11.31
C ASN A 133 -13.64 -0.26 9.80
N TYR A 134 -14.73 -0.67 9.15
CA TYR A 134 -14.73 -0.85 7.69
C TYR A 134 -14.70 0.49 6.93
N GLY A 135 -15.37 1.54 7.43
CA GLY A 135 -15.30 2.88 6.84
C GLY A 135 -13.95 3.58 7.04
N GLY A 136 -13.27 3.30 8.16
CA GLY A 136 -11.92 3.77 8.48
C GLY A 136 -10.86 2.84 7.90
N ILE A 137 -10.25 2.00 8.74
CA ILE A 137 -9.11 1.16 8.34
C ILE A 137 -9.45 0.16 7.22
N GLY A 138 -10.71 -0.28 7.09
CA GLY A 138 -11.13 -1.15 5.99
C GLY A 138 -11.00 -0.49 4.62
N MET A 139 -11.33 0.81 4.52
CA MET A 139 -11.13 1.60 3.30
C MET A 139 -9.64 1.76 3.01
N VAL A 140 -8.83 2.08 4.02
CA VAL A 140 -7.36 2.20 3.89
C VAL A 140 -6.74 0.89 3.41
N ILE A 141 -7.15 -0.26 3.97
CA ILE A 141 -6.69 -1.57 3.50
C ILE A 141 -7.04 -1.79 2.03
N GLY A 142 -8.26 -1.43 1.64
CA GLY A 142 -8.69 -1.54 0.25
C GLY A 142 -7.89 -0.61 -0.68
N HIS A 143 -7.55 0.59 -0.20
CA HIS A 143 -6.74 1.58 -0.91
C HIS A 143 -5.34 1.00 -1.20
N GLU A 144 -4.64 0.48 -0.18
CA GLU A 144 -3.32 -0.13 -0.36
C GLU A 144 -3.33 -1.36 -1.29
N ILE A 145 -4.37 -2.20 -1.23
CA ILE A 145 -4.51 -3.33 -2.17
C ILE A 145 -4.73 -2.81 -3.61
N THR A 146 -5.46 -1.71 -3.76
CA THR A 146 -5.76 -1.13 -5.08
C THR A 146 -4.53 -0.51 -5.73
N HIS A 147 -3.57 0.02 -4.96
CA HIS A 147 -2.27 0.47 -5.50
C HIS A 147 -1.54 -0.62 -6.29
N GLY A 148 -1.76 -1.91 -5.99
CA GLY A 148 -1.26 -3.02 -6.82
C GLY A 148 -1.78 -3.04 -8.26
N PHE A 149 -2.79 -2.25 -8.58
CA PHE A 149 -3.51 -2.24 -9.86
C PHE A 149 -3.79 -0.84 -10.40
N ASP A 150 -3.26 0.21 -9.76
CA ASP A 150 -3.33 1.58 -10.26
C ASP A 150 -2.47 1.77 -11.53
N ASP A 151 -2.27 3.00 -11.99
CA ASP A 151 -1.52 3.28 -13.20
C ASP A 151 -0.04 2.88 -13.11
N ASN A 152 0.55 2.86 -11.90
CA ASN A 152 1.91 2.44 -11.62
C ASN A 152 2.00 0.95 -11.26
N GLY A 153 1.30 0.52 -10.20
CA GLY A 153 1.42 -0.82 -9.64
C GLY A 153 0.97 -1.92 -10.59
N ARG A 154 0.05 -1.64 -11.52
CA ARG A 154 -0.30 -2.60 -12.60
C ARG A 154 0.90 -3.00 -13.46
N GLN A 155 1.98 -2.24 -13.47
CA GLN A 155 3.15 -2.51 -14.28
C GLN A 155 4.07 -3.57 -13.66
N PHE A 156 3.77 -3.97 -12.42
CA PHE A 156 4.51 -4.96 -11.64
C PHE A 156 3.69 -6.26 -11.53
N ASP A 157 4.32 -7.41 -11.75
CA ASP A 157 3.69 -8.71 -11.56
C ASP A 157 3.55 -9.07 -10.05
N LYS A 158 3.10 -10.30 -9.77
CA LYS A 158 2.94 -10.81 -8.40
C LYS A 158 4.26 -10.90 -7.60
N ASP A 159 5.39 -10.98 -8.30
CA ASP A 159 6.73 -11.13 -7.73
C ASP A 159 7.46 -9.77 -7.64
N GLY A 160 6.77 -8.68 -7.99
CA GLY A 160 7.28 -7.31 -7.97
C GLY A 160 8.22 -6.99 -9.13
N ASN A 161 8.17 -7.75 -10.24
CA ASN A 161 8.96 -7.46 -11.43
C ASN A 161 8.17 -6.54 -12.37
N ARG A 162 8.82 -5.50 -12.88
CA ARG A 162 8.22 -4.58 -13.85
C ARG A 162 8.19 -5.20 -15.24
N ILE A 163 7.14 -5.94 -15.56
CA ILE A 163 6.96 -6.65 -16.84
C ILE A 163 5.54 -6.45 -17.40
N PRO A 164 5.32 -6.55 -18.71
CA PRO A 164 3.97 -6.59 -19.26
C PRO A 164 3.31 -7.94 -18.94
N TRP A 165 2.25 -7.94 -18.13
CA TRP A 165 1.52 -9.16 -17.76
C TRP A 165 0.02 -9.15 -18.10
N TRP A 166 -0.54 -7.98 -18.46
CA TRP A 166 -1.87 -7.84 -19.06
C TRP A 166 -1.82 -7.94 -20.59
N THR A 167 -2.93 -8.33 -21.19
CA THR A 167 -3.12 -8.24 -22.65
C THR A 167 -3.28 -6.78 -23.09
N GLY A 168 -3.04 -6.51 -24.38
CA GLY A 168 -3.27 -5.18 -24.96
C GLY A 168 -4.71 -4.69 -24.81
N GLU A 169 -5.69 -5.59 -24.98
CA GLU A 169 -7.12 -5.28 -24.84
C GLU A 169 -7.45 -4.82 -23.41
N THR A 170 -6.94 -5.52 -22.38
CA THR A 170 -7.14 -5.12 -20.98
C THR A 170 -6.46 -3.78 -20.67
N ILE A 171 -5.26 -3.54 -21.21
CA ILE A 171 -4.56 -2.25 -21.04
C ILE A 171 -5.35 -1.10 -21.65
N GLU A 172 -5.89 -1.27 -22.86
CA GLU A 172 -6.71 -0.26 -23.52
C GLU A 172 -7.97 0.06 -22.69
N LYS A 173 -8.69 -0.98 -22.25
CA LYS A 173 -9.89 -0.81 -21.41
C LYS A 173 -9.57 -0.19 -20.05
N PHE A 174 -8.41 -0.51 -19.46
CA PHE A 174 -7.93 0.15 -18.25
C PHE A 174 -7.71 1.64 -18.48
N ASN A 175 -6.99 2.01 -19.55
CA ASN A 175 -6.73 3.42 -19.88
C ASN A 175 -8.03 4.21 -20.10
N ASN A 176 -9.01 3.63 -20.79
CA ASN A 176 -10.31 4.26 -21.00
C ASN A 176 -11.06 4.51 -19.67
N ARG A 177 -11.00 3.55 -18.73
CA ARG A 177 -11.62 3.71 -17.40
C ARG A 177 -10.89 4.72 -16.53
N LYS A 178 -9.56 4.68 -16.55
CA LYS A 178 -8.70 5.64 -15.85
C LYS A 178 -8.94 7.06 -16.33
N GLN A 179 -9.18 7.27 -17.63
CA GLN A 179 -9.51 8.59 -18.17
C GLN A 179 -10.77 9.19 -17.55
N CYS A 180 -11.77 8.37 -17.22
CA CYS A 180 -12.96 8.84 -16.50
C CYS A 180 -12.62 9.44 -15.12
N ILE A 181 -11.68 8.81 -14.40
CA ILE A 181 -11.20 9.32 -13.10
C ILE A 181 -10.42 10.62 -13.31
N ILE A 182 -9.48 10.66 -14.25
CA ILE A 182 -8.75 11.90 -14.60
C ILE A 182 -9.72 13.04 -14.93
N ASP A 183 -10.73 12.75 -15.75
CA ASP A 183 -11.71 13.73 -16.21
C ASP A 183 -12.64 14.21 -15.08
N GLN A 184 -12.98 13.33 -14.14
CA GLN A 184 -13.73 13.71 -12.95
C GLN A 184 -12.88 14.64 -12.07
N TYR A 185 -11.65 14.24 -11.75
CA TYR A 185 -10.85 14.92 -10.74
C TYR A 185 -10.27 16.25 -11.25
N LYS A 186 -9.94 16.36 -12.55
CA LYS A 186 -9.51 17.64 -13.15
C LYS A 186 -10.56 18.76 -13.10
N ASN A 187 -11.82 18.41 -12.89
CA ASN A 187 -12.92 19.38 -12.80
C ASN A 187 -13.11 19.94 -11.38
N PHE A 188 -12.43 19.38 -10.36
CA PHE A 188 -12.47 19.95 -9.02
C PHE A 188 -11.61 21.21 -8.94
N SER A 189 -12.13 22.22 -8.23
CA SER A 189 -11.43 23.47 -7.93
C SER A 189 -11.28 23.60 -6.41
N VAL A 190 -10.06 23.92 -5.97
CA VAL A 190 -9.72 24.12 -4.55
C VAL A 190 -9.75 25.60 -4.27
N SER A 191 -10.87 26.08 -3.72
CA SER A 191 -11.15 27.51 -3.54
C SER A 191 -10.14 28.23 -2.64
N GLN A 192 -9.50 27.50 -1.72
CA GLN A 192 -8.50 28.05 -0.79
C GLN A 192 -7.20 28.49 -1.49
N VAL A 193 -6.90 27.92 -2.65
CA VAL A 193 -5.68 28.21 -3.43
C VAL A 193 -5.98 28.71 -4.85
N ASP A 194 -7.26 28.83 -5.22
CA ASP A 194 -7.72 29.20 -6.57
C ASP A 194 -7.06 28.35 -7.69
N MET A 195 -6.89 27.06 -7.42
CA MET A 195 -6.30 26.10 -8.35
C MET A 195 -7.26 24.98 -8.67
N LYS A 196 -7.16 24.44 -9.89
CA LYS A 196 -7.81 23.18 -10.26
C LYS A 196 -6.95 22.00 -9.84
N SER A 197 -7.62 20.91 -9.44
CA SER A 197 -6.92 19.64 -9.23
C SER A 197 -6.34 19.14 -10.55
N ASN A 198 -5.20 18.45 -10.46
CA ASN A 198 -4.55 17.84 -11.60
C ASN A 198 -4.85 16.34 -11.61
N GLY A 199 -5.91 15.95 -12.33
CA GLY A 199 -6.33 14.54 -12.42
C GLY A 199 -5.25 13.60 -12.97
N ASP A 200 -4.33 14.09 -13.81
CA ASP A 200 -3.21 13.28 -14.29
C ASP A 200 -2.18 13.01 -13.19
N GLN A 201 -2.01 13.92 -12.24
CA GLN A 201 -1.09 13.73 -11.11
C GLN A 201 -1.72 12.90 -9.99
N THR A 202 -3.03 13.02 -9.77
CA THR A 202 -3.73 12.37 -8.65
C THR A 202 -4.29 10.98 -9.00
N GLN A 203 -4.34 10.61 -10.29
CA GLN A 203 -5.03 9.40 -10.77
C GLN A 203 -4.72 8.11 -9.99
N GLY A 204 -3.47 7.90 -9.55
CA GLY A 204 -3.09 6.68 -8.82
C GLY A 204 -3.83 6.58 -7.48
N GLU A 205 -3.75 7.66 -6.70
CA GLU A 205 -4.47 7.83 -5.43
C GLU A 205 -5.99 7.81 -5.64
N ASP A 206 -6.48 8.50 -6.67
CA ASP A 206 -7.91 8.55 -6.97
C ASP A 206 -8.47 7.17 -7.34
N ILE A 207 -7.71 6.37 -8.10
CA ILE A 207 -8.02 4.96 -8.38
C ILE A 207 -8.05 4.17 -7.06
N ALA A 208 -7.03 4.34 -6.22
CA ALA A 208 -6.89 3.63 -4.95
C ALA A 208 -8.05 3.93 -4.00
N ASP A 209 -8.44 5.19 -3.87
CA ASP A 209 -9.59 5.63 -3.06
C ASP A 209 -10.89 4.98 -3.52
N ASN A 210 -11.19 5.07 -4.82
CA ASN A 210 -12.42 4.53 -5.39
C ASN A 210 -12.47 2.99 -5.29
N GLY A 211 -11.34 2.32 -5.55
CA GLY A 211 -11.22 0.88 -5.43
C GLY A 211 -11.33 0.39 -3.99
N GLY A 212 -10.65 1.08 -3.07
CA GLY A 212 -10.60 0.74 -1.66
C GLY A 212 -11.93 0.92 -0.94
N LEU A 213 -12.59 2.07 -1.15
CA LEU A 213 -13.92 2.32 -0.61
C LEU A 213 -14.92 1.28 -1.12
N LYS A 214 -14.88 0.97 -2.42
CA LYS A 214 -15.73 -0.06 -3.02
C LYS A 214 -15.48 -1.43 -2.37
N ALA A 215 -14.23 -1.87 -2.27
CA ALA A 215 -13.86 -3.15 -1.69
C ALA A 215 -14.33 -3.29 -0.24
N SER A 216 -14.16 -2.23 0.57
CA SER A 216 -14.59 -2.20 1.96
C SER A 216 -16.12 -2.21 2.12
N PHE A 217 -16.83 -1.43 1.29
CA PHE A 217 -18.28 -1.37 1.32
C PHE A 217 -18.94 -2.73 0.97
N TYR A 218 -18.39 -3.46 0.00
CA TYR A 218 -18.90 -4.80 -0.36
C TYR A 218 -18.83 -5.78 0.81
N VAL A 219 -17.77 -5.76 1.61
CA VAL A 219 -17.64 -6.61 2.80
C VAL A 219 -18.75 -6.31 3.81
N SER A 220 -18.99 -5.03 4.08
CA SER A 220 -20.00 -4.59 5.03
C SER A 220 -21.40 -5.08 4.62
N LYS A 221 -21.74 -4.92 3.33
CA LYS A 221 -23.02 -5.38 2.78
C LYS A 221 -23.21 -6.90 2.87
N THR A 222 -22.16 -7.70 2.62
CA THR A 222 -22.25 -9.17 2.71
C THR A 222 -22.36 -9.69 4.14
N ASN A 223 -21.82 -8.96 5.12
CA ASN A 223 -21.84 -9.35 6.53
C ASN A 223 -23.13 -8.93 7.26
N GLU A 224 -23.89 -7.99 6.73
CA GLU A 224 -25.24 -7.66 7.24
C GLU A 224 -26.32 -8.66 6.80
N THR A 225 -26.04 -9.44 5.75
CA THR A 225 -26.93 -10.51 5.25
C THR A 225 -26.69 -11.89 5.89
N LYS A 226 -25.86 -12.00 6.92
CA LYS A 226 -25.61 -13.22 7.70
C LYS A 226 -25.79 -12.93 9.19
#